data_AF-A0A430EBJ8-F1
#
_entry.id   AF-A0A430EBJ8-F1
#
_cell.length_a   1.000
_cell.length_b   1.000
_cell.length_c   1.000
_cell.angle_alpha   90.00
_cell.angle_beta   90.00
_cell.angle_gamma   90.00
#
_symmetry.space_group_name_H-M   'P 1'
#
loop_
_entity.id
_entity.type
_entity.pdbx_description
1 polymer ?
#
loop_
_entity_poly.entity_id
_entity_poly.type
_entity_poly.pdbx_seq_one_letter_code
_entity_poly.pdbx_strand_id
1 'polypeptide(L)'
;MYTIRFQPERSLLDIAWHRIFLPDQVPDYARQSLQQFLAQGLRPGYLLRMDMRESAVQPCDTLDSFARSFRDFPKASRIAVMTQPYLRAFANADAGLNWLLDAPASTPQADQRHSI
;
A
#
# COMPACT_ATOMS: atom_id res chain seq x y z
N MET A 1 11.52 1.43 5.93
CA MET A 1 10.17 0.91 6.25
C MET A 1 9.19 1.29 5.15
N TYR A 2 9.16 2.57 4.78
CA TYR A 2 8.44 3.08 3.62
C TYR A 2 9.26 4.19 2.95
N THR A 3 8.91 4.53 1.72
CA THR A 3 9.38 5.70 0.99
C THR A 3 8.16 6.54 0.64
N ILE A 4 8.21 7.85 0.90
CA ILE A 4 7.18 8.80 0.48
C ILE A 4 7.84 9.81 -0.46
N ARG A 5 7.23 10.00 -1.63
CA ARG A 5 7.64 11.00 -2.62
C ARG A 5 6.43 11.85 -2.96
N PHE A 6 6.56 13.14 -2.74
CA PHE A 6 5.57 14.12 -3.16
C PHE A 6 6.01 14.69 -4.49
N GLN A 7 5.10 14.68 -5.47
CA GLN A 7 5.27 15.23 -6.81
C GLN A 7 4.15 16.26 -7.05
N PRO A 8 4.25 17.47 -6.45
CA PRO A 8 3.21 18.49 -6.52
C PRO A 8 2.85 18.87 -7.95
N GLU A 9 3.82 18.86 -8.87
CA GLU A 9 3.67 19.16 -10.29
C GLU A 9 2.75 18.17 -11.02
N ARG A 10 2.60 16.95 -10.50
CA ARG A 10 1.67 15.94 -10.99
C ARG A 10 0.45 15.79 -10.09
N SER A 11 0.36 16.58 -9.03
CA SER A 11 -0.57 16.35 -7.91
C SER A 11 -0.53 14.90 -7.43
N LEU A 12 0.67 14.32 -7.31
CA LEU A 12 0.86 12.90 -7.02
C LEU A 12 1.55 12.70 -5.67
N LEU A 13 0.95 11.86 -4.85
CA LEU A 13 1.56 11.24 -3.68
C LEU A 13 1.97 9.82 -4.05
N ASP A 14 3.27 9.55 -4.03
CA ASP A 14 3.84 8.27 -4.42
C ASP A 14 4.50 7.61 -3.22
N ILE A 15 3.94 6.50 -2.76
CA ILE A 15 4.32 5.81 -1.54
C ILE A 15 4.80 4.40 -1.91
N ALA A 16 5.89 3.95 -1.32
CA ALA A 16 6.33 2.56 -1.39
C ALA A 16 6.47 1.98 0.02
N TRP A 17 5.91 0.80 0.26
CA TRP A 17 6.04 0.05 1.50
C TRP A 17 7.03 -1.10 1.30
N HIS A 18 8.10 -1.09 2.09
CA HIS A 18 9.20 -2.06 1.97
C HIS A 18 9.18 -3.13 3.07
N ARG A 19 8.36 -2.93 4.12
CA ARG A 19 8.20 -3.84 5.27
C ARG A 19 6.78 -3.74 5.85
N ILE A 20 6.44 -4.69 6.71
CA ILE A 20 5.21 -4.69 7.50
C ILE A 20 5.26 -3.53 8.51
N PHE A 21 4.13 -2.86 8.73
CA PHE A 21 3.97 -1.86 9.77
C PHE A 21 3.56 -2.53 11.08
N LEU A 22 4.06 -2.02 12.20
CA LEU A 22 3.48 -2.33 13.50
C LEU A 22 2.36 -1.32 13.82
N PRO A 23 1.31 -1.71 14.58
CA PRO A 23 0.16 -0.85 14.86
C PRO A 23 0.53 0.49 15.52
N ASP A 24 1.56 0.50 16.37
CA ASP A 24 2.07 1.65 17.11
C ASP A 24 2.85 2.63 16.22
N GLN A 25 3.36 2.19 15.07
CA GLN A 25 4.09 3.01 14.12
C GLN A 25 3.17 3.81 13.19
N VAL A 26 1.93 3.37 13.02
CA VAL A 26 0.98 3.96 12.07
C VAL A 26 0.59 5.41 12.42
N PRO A 27 0.34 5.79 13.68
CA PRO A 27 0.01 7.18 14.02
C PRO A 27 1.13 8.17 13.68
N ASP A 28 2.38 7.80 13.94
CA ASP A 28 3.53 8.65 13.63
C ASP A 28 3.74 8.76 12.12
N TYR A 29 3.57 7.66 11.39
CA TYR A 29 3.57 7.66 9.92
C TYR A 29 2.48 8.57 9.34
N ALA A 30 1.26 8.48 9.85
CA ALA A 30 0.13 9.30 9.39
C ALA A 30 0.40 10.80 9.64
N ARG A 31 0.91 11.14 10.83
CA ARG A 31 1.27 12.51 11.20
C ARG A 31 2.36 13.07 10.28
N GLN A 32 3.43 12.29 10.05
CA GLN A 32 4.52 12.71 9.16
C GLN A 32 4.03 12.90 7.72
N SER A 33 3.23 11.97 7.22
CA SER A 33 2.65 12.04 5.86
C SER A 33 1.78 13.29 5.69
N LEU A 34 0.96 13.63 6.69
CA LEU A 34 0.09 14.80 6.65
C LEU A 34 0.88 16.11 6.72
N GLN A 35 1.88 16.19 7.62
CA GLN A 35 2.75 17.36 7.71
C GLN A 35 3.47 17.62 6.39
N GLN A 36 4.02 16.57 5.77
CA GLN A 36 4.70 16.71 4.48
C GLN A 36 3.71 17.03 3.35
N PHE A 37 2.51 16.46 3.35
CA PHE A 37 1.45 16.78 2.38
C PHE A 37 1.13 18.28 2.38
N LEU A 38 0.95 18.86 3.58
CA LEU A 38 0.69 20.29 3.74
C LEU A 38 1.89 21.15 3.35
N ALA A 39 3.10 20.75 3.77
CA ALA A 39 4.33 21.48 3.46
C ALA A 39 4.64 21.52 1.95
N GLN A 40 4.24 20.47 1.21
CA GLN A 40 4.44 20.36 -0.24
C GLN A 40 3.30 21.01 -1.04
N GLY A 41 2.28 21.57 -0.38
CA GLY A 41 1.19 22.31 -1.03
C GLY A 41 0.23 21.45 -1.86
N LEU A 42 0.20 20.14 -1.63
CA LEU A 42 -0.80 19.27 -2.27
C LEU A 42 -2.20 19.61 -1.79
N ARG A 43 -3.17 19.45 -2.69
CA ARG A 43 -4.58 19.73 -2.41
C ARG A 43 -5.41 18.45 -2.46
N PRO A 44 -6.56 18.43 -1.76
CA PRO A 44 -7.54 17.36 -1.93
C PRO A 44 -7.84 17.12 -3.41
N GLY A 45 -8.02 15.85 -3.80
CA GLY A 45 -8.15 15.46 -5.21
C GLY A 45 -6.83 15.06 -5.89
N TYR A 46 -5.72 15.00 -5.15
CA TYR A 46 -4.45 14.43 -5.60
C TYR A 46 -4.58 12.96 -6.03
N LEU A 47 -3.62 12.50 -6.83
CA LEU A 47 -3.42 11.11 -7.22
C LEU A 47 -2.58 10.41 -6.16
N LEU A 48 -2.94 9.18 -5.81
CA LEU A 48 -2.17 8.35 -4.91
C LEU A 48 -1.66 7.12 -5.66
N ARG A 49 -0.36 6.87 -5.60
CA ARG A 49 0.24 5.58 -5.99
C ARG A 49 0.84 4.93 -4.75
N MET A 50 0.48 3.67 -4.52
CA MET A 50 1.00 2.84 -3.42
C MET A 50 1.68 1.60 -4.00
N ASP A 51 2.99 1.51 -3.86
CA ASP A 51 3.75 0.32 -4.16
C ASP A 51 3.84 -0.57 -2.92
N MET A 52 3.15 -1.70 -2.95
CA MET A 52 3.11 -2.70 -1.89
C MET A 52 3.79 -4.00 -2.33
N ARG A 53 4.56 -4.02 -3.43
CA ARG A 53 5.18 -5.24 -3.96
C ARG A 53 6.21 -5.85 -3.03
N GLU A 54 6.87 -5.05 -2.20
CA GLU A 54 7.86 -5.51 -1.22
C GLU A 54 7.26 -5.64 0.20
N SER A 55 5.97 -5.32 0.37
CA SER A 55 5.26 -5.51 1.63
C SER A 55 4.51 -6.83 1.61
N ALA A 56 4.65 -7.60 2.69
CA ALA A 56 3.69 -8.66 2.98
C ALA A 56 2.32 -8.05 3.33
N VAL A 57 1.28 -8.89 3.40
CA VAL A 57 -0.06 -8.50 3.86
C VAL A 57 0.06 -7.93 5.29
N GLN A 58 -0.57 -6.78 5.52
CA GLN A 58 -0.55 -6.12 6.84
C GLN A 58 -1.50 -6.84 7.81
N PRO A 59 -1.11 -7.03 9.08
CA PRO A 59 -1.98 -7.56 10.13
C PRO A 59 -3.26 -6.71 10.33
N CYS A 60 -4.37 -7.34 10.75
CA CYS A 60 -5.67 -6.66 10.90
C CYS A 60 -5.63 -5.49 11.90
N ASP A 61 -4.93 -5.66 13.02
CA ASP A 61 -4.72 -4.60 14.03
C ASP A 61 -3.98 -3.38 13.46
N THR A 62 -3.06 -3.62 12.53
CA THR A 62 -2.33 -2.59 11.81
C THR A 62 -3.25 -1.86 10.83
N LEU A 63 -4.11 -2.60 10.10
CA LEU A 63 -5.13 -2.02 9.23
C LEU A 63 -6.14 -1.17 10.01
N ASP A 64 -6.54 -1.59 11.21
CA ASP A 64 -7.39 -0.81 12.11
C ASP A 64 -6.70 0.50 12.53
N SER A 65 -5.41 0.45 12.84
CA SER A 65 -4.62 1.64 13.16
C SER A 65 -4.54 2.60 11.95
N PHE A 66 -4.42 2.08 10.73
CA PHE A 66 -4.48 2.87 9.50
C PHE A 66 -5.85 3.54 9.32
N ALA A 67 -6.93 2.77 9.46
CA ALA A 67 -8.29 3.29 9.32
C ALA A 67 -8.61 4.40 10.33
N ARG A 68 -8.07 4.33 11.55
CA ARG A 68 -8.19 5.37 12.57
C ARG A 68 -7.33 6.59 12.23
N SER A 69 -6.06 6.38 11.90
CA SER A 69 -5.07 7.46 11.74
C SER A 69 -5.27 8.27 10.44
N PHE A 70 -5.82 7.66 9.39
CA PHE A 70 -6.05 8.31 8.10
C PHE A 70 -7.49 8.80 7.90
N ARG A 71 -8.36 8.71 8.93
CA ARG A 71 -9.77 9.10 8.84
C ARG A 71 -9.96 10.53 8.32
N ASP A 72 -9.15 11.45 8.81
CA ASP A 72 -9.21 12.88 8.47
C ASP A 72 -8.18 13.29 7.41
N PHE A 73 -7.49 12.32 6.79
CA PHE A 73 -6.52 12.60 5.75
C PHE A 73 -7.22 13.09 4.47
N PRO A 74 -6.67 14.08 3.75
CA PRO A 74 -7.22 14.54 2.49
C PRO A 74 -7.49 13.39 1.51
N LYS A 75 -8.69 13.34 0.93
CA LYS A 75 -9.07 12.27 0.00
C LYS A 75 -8.36 12.40 -1.34
N ALA A 76 -7.75 11.32 -1.78
CA ALA A 76 -7.25 11.17 -3.14
C ALA A 76 -8.43 11.07 -4.13
N SER A 77 -8.27 11.59 -5.34
CA SER A 77 -9.26 11.41 -6.41
C SER A 77 -9.18 10.03 -7.05
N ARG A 78 -7.95 9.47 -7.15
CA ARG A 78 -7.67 8.16 -7.71
C ARG A 78 -6.53 7.51 -6.95
N ILE A 79 -6.64 6.21 -6.74
CA ILE A 79 -5.66 5.40 -6.03
C ILE A 79 -5.22 4.26 -6.93
N ALA A 80 -3.92 4.14 -7.17
CA ALA A 80 -3.30 3.02 -7.85
C ALA A 80 -2.48 2.21 -6.83
N VAL A 81 -2.80 0.94 -6.63
CA VAL A 81 -2.07 0.04 -5.72
C VAL A 81 -1.33 -1.00 -6.55
N MET A 82 -0.03 -1.11 -6.37
CA MET A 82 0.82 -2.12 -7.01
C MET A 82 1.07 -3.24 -6.00
N THR A 83 0.56 -4.43 -6.27
CA THR A 83 0.65 -5.60 -5.37
C THR A 83 1.53 -6.70 -5.96
N GLN A 84 1.83 -7.72 -5.15
CA GLN A 84 2.47 -8.95 -5.60
C GLN A 84 1.49 -9.77 -6.47
N PRO A 85 1.98 -10.62 -7.40
CA PRO A 85 1.11 -11.33 -8.34
C PRO A 85 0.10 -12.29 -7.68
N TYR A 86 0.37 -12.73 -6.45
CA TYR A 86 -0.53 -13.58 -5.66
C TYR A 86 -1.55 -12.78 -4.82
N LEU A 87 -1.50 -11.45 -4.82
CA LEU A 87 -2.43 -10.59 -4.08
C LEU A 87 -3.27 -9.77 -5.06
N ARG A 88 -4.59 -9.96 -5.00
CA ARG A 88 -5.56 -9.34 -5.91
C ARG A 88 -6.75 -8.78 -5.15
N ALA A 89 -7.23 -7.61 -5.56
CA ALA A 89 -8.47 -7.01 -5.05
C ALA A 89 -9.66 -7.45 -5.90
N PHE A 90 -10.77 -7.79 -5.24
CA PHE A 90 -12.02 -8.23 -5.85
C PHE A 90 -13.18 -7.34 -5.40
N ALA A 91 -14.20 -7.22 -6.25
CA ALA A 91 -15.39 -6.44 -5.94
C ALA A 91 -16.31 -7.13 -4.91
N ASN A 92 -16.23 -8.46 -4.79
CA ASN A 92 -17.01 -9.26 -3.85
C ASN A 92 -16.25 -10.52 -3.43
N ALA A 93 -16.76 -11.18 -2.37
CA ALA A 93 -16.13 -12.35 -1.78
C ALA A 93 -16.11 -13.57 -2.72
N ASP A 94 -17.21 -13.82 -3.44
CA ASP A 94 -17.34 -15.00 -4.32
C ASP A 94 -16.32 -14.98 -5.46
N ALA A 95 -16.08 -13.81 -6.06
CA ALA A 95 -15.06 -13.65 -7.09
C ALA A 95 -13.64 -13.95 -6.55
N GLY A 96 -13.37 -13.56 -5.30
CA GLY A 96 -12.10 -13.88 -4.64
C GLY A 96 -11.96 -15.37 -4.33
N LEU A 97 -13.03 -16.00 -3.85
CA LEU A 97 -13.05 -17.44 -3.57
C LEU A 97 -12.84 -18.25 -4.85
N ASN A 98 -13.57 -17.95 -5.92
CA ASN A 98 -13.41 -18.63 -7.20
C ASN A 98 -11.97 -18.51 -7.72
N TRP A 99 -11.37 -17.31 -7.63
CA TRP A 99 -9.98 -17.14 -8.04
C TRP A 99 -8.99 -17.97 -7.23
N LEU A 100 -9.21 -18.13 -5.91
CA LEU A 100 -8.37 -18.99 -5.08
C LEU A 100 -8.50 -20.47 -5.45
N LEU A 101 -9.70 -20.91 -5.82
CA LEU A 101 -9.98 -22.31 -6.16
C LEU A 101 -9.58 -22.68 -7.60
N ASP A 102 -9.63 -21.71 -8.52
CA ASP A 102 -9.29 -21.90 -9.94
C ASP A 102 -7.80 -21.63 -10.25
N ALA A 103 -7.02 -21.09 -9.30
CA ALA A 103 -5.61 -20.76 -9.53
C ALA A 103 -4.77 -22.05 -9.73
N PRO A 104 -4.10 -22.24 -10.88
CA PRO A 104 -3.16 -23.34 -11.03
C PRO A 104 -2.03 -23.17 -10.00
N ALA A 105 -1.58 -24.28 -9.40
CA ALA A 105 -0.49 -24.28 -8.42
C ALA A 105 0.69 -23.47 -8.97
N SER A 106 1.01 -22.35 -8.32
CA SER A 106 2.11 -21.50 -8.72
C SER A 106 3.39 -22.34 -8.70
N THR A 107 4.04 -22.49 -9.84
CA THR A 107 5.33 -23.19 -9.95
C THR A 107 6.29 -22.55 -8.94
N PRO A 108 6.96 -23.33 -8.07
CA PRO A 108 7.89 -22.75 -7.10
C PRO A 108 8.94 -21.94 -7.84
N GLN A 109 9.06 -20.67 -7.48
CA GLN A 109 10.10 -19.76 -7.94
C GLN A 109 11.45 -20.44 -7.67
N ALA A 110 12.13 -20.85 -8.74
CA ALA A 110 13.40 -21.55 -8.66
C ALA A 110 14.37 -20.73 -7.80
N ASP A 111 14.78 -21.36 -6.69
CA ASP A 111 15.79 -20.92 -5.75
C ASP A 111 17.08 -20.65 -6.54
N GLN A 112 17.33 -19.39 -6.95
CA GLN A 112 18.63 -18.98 -7.46
C GLN A 112 19.61 -18.90 -6.29
N ARG A 113 19.96 -20.08 -5.77
CA ARG A 113 21.20 -20.28 -5.04
C ARG A 113 22.34 -20.01 -6.01
N HIS A 114 22.80 -18.76 -6.02
CA HIS A 114 24.09 -18.39 -6.59
C HIS A 114 25.14 -19.28 -5.92
N SER A 115 25.58 -20.29 -6.66
CA SER A 115 26.75 -21.09 -6.36
C SER A 115 27.95 -20.41 -7.03
N ILE A 116 28.87 -19.97 -6.16
CA ILE A 116 30.32 -19.76 -6.36
C ILE A 116 30.74 -18.58 -7.24
#